data_AF-A0A7W2NQU4-F1
#
_entry.id   AF-A0A7W2NQU4-F1
#
_cell.length_a   1.000
_cell.length_b   1.000
_cell.length_c   1.000
_cell.angle_alpha   90.00
_cell.angle_beta   90.00
_cell.angle_gamma   90.00
#
_symmetry.space_group_name_H-M   'P 1'
#
loop_
_entity.id
_entity.type
_entity.pdbx_description
1 polymer ?
#
loop_
_entity_poly.entity_id
_entity_poly.type
_entity_poly.pdbx_seq_one_letter_code
_entity_poly.pdbx_strand_id
1 'polypeptide(L)'
;MQPDFQANTRVNWTNGDLTLSALFRYIGTTEDDQLMVSDTLQASDLVVPEIDPAVYLDLSASYVFSDNLNMNFGIKNVFDEEPTALGNSQSQANTFPETYDVIGPRVFLSASYTFD
;
A
#
# COMPACT_ATOMS: atom_id res chain seq x y z
N MET A 1 8.08 2.84 -15.14
CA MET A 1 8.71 2.92 -13.81
C MET A 1 8.30 1.69 -13.03
N GLN A 2 9.26 0.92 -12.52
CA GLN A 2 9.02 -0.25 -11.67
C GLN A 2 9.94 -0.18 -10.44
N PRO A 3 9.45 -0.52 -9.23
CA PRO A 3 10.30 -0.57 -8.04
C PRO A 3 11.36 -1.66 -8.17
N ASP A 4 12.56 -1.35 -7.68
CA ASP A 4 13.71 -2.27 -7.62
C ASP A 4 13.43 -3.51 -6.75
N PHE A 5 12.63 -3.32 -5.70
CA PHE A 5 12.28 -4.34 -4.72
C PHE A 5 10.93 -4.05 -4.07
N GLN A 6 10.16 -5.11 -3.81
CA GLN A 6 8.92 -5.02 -3.05
C GLN A 6 8.84 -6.18 -2.04
N ALA A 7 8.41 -5.89 -0.82
CA ALA A 7 8.22 -6.88 0.22
C ALA A 7 6.96 -6.63 1.05
N ASN A 8 6.20 -7.70 1.30
CA ASN A 8 5.03 -7.69 2.16
C ASN A 8 5.24 -8.71 3.28
N THR A 9 5.24 -8.25 4.53
CA THR A 9 5.37 -9.09 5.72
C THR A 9 4.14 -8.95 6.59
N ARG A 10 3.41 -10.06 6.80
CA ARG A 10 2.23 -10.08 7.67
C ARG A 10 2.49 -10.90 8.93
N VAL A 11 2.17 -10.31 10.07
CA VAL A 11 2.12 -10.98 11.37
C VAL A 11 0.68 -11.07 11.82
N ASN A 12 0.24 -12.27 12.18
CA ASN A 12 -1.07 -12.50 12.79
C ASN A 12 -0.87 -13.06 14.20
N TRP A 13 -1.59 -12.48 15.15
CA TRP A 13 -1.67 -12.99 16.52
C TRP A 13 -3.13 -13.33 16.81
N THR A 14 -3.38 -14.61 17.12
CA THR A 14 -4.72 -15.11 17.41
C THR A 14 -4.78 -15.60 18.84
N ASN A 15 -5.82 -15.19 19.56
CA ASN A 15 -6.12 -15.63 20.91
C ASN A 15 -7.63 -15.80 21.07
N GLY A 16 -8.08 -17.07 21.10
CA GLY A 16 -9.49 -17.40 21.07
C GLY A 16 -10.17 -16.80 19.84
N ASP A 17 -11.26 -16.08 20.06
CA ASP A 17 -12.08 -15.45 19.02
C ASP A 17 -11.48 -14.17 18.43
N LEU A 18 -10.41 -13.64 19.04
CA LEU A 18 -9.73 -12.44 18.61
C LEU A 18 -8.53 -12.77 17.72
N THR A 19 -8.44 -12.11 16.57
CA THR A 19 -7.22 -12.06 15.73
C THR A 19 -6.79 -10.62 15.51
N LEU A 20 -5.53 -10.32 15.82
CA LEU A 20 -4.86 -9.07 15.46
C LEU A 20 -3.92 -9.33 14.28
N SER A 21 -3.88 -8.41 13.32
CA SER A 21 -3.02 -8.49 12.15
C SER A 21 -2.23 -7.20 11.96
N ALA A 22 -0.95 -7.34 11.64
CA ALA A 22 -0.10 -6.25 11.17
C ALA A 22 0.51 -6.63 9.82
N LEU A 23 0.31 -5.81 8.81
CA LEU A 23 0.95 -5.95 7.50
C LEU A 23 1.92 -4.79 7.29
N PHE A 24 3.19 -5.12 7.18
CA PHE A 24 4.25 -4.22 6.74
C PHE A 24 4.46 -4.38 5.24
N ARG A 25 4.43 -3.28 4.50
CA ARG A 25 4.71 -3.24 3.05
C ARG A 25 5.91 -2.30 2.83
N TYR A 26 6.93 -2.79 2.14
CA TYR A 26 8.08 -1.99 1.70
C TYR A 26 8.10 -1.98 0.18
N ILE A 27 8.23 -0.79 -0.39
CA ILE A 27 8.42 -0.57 -1.82
C ILE A 27 9.71 0.24 -1.94
N GLY A 28 10.70 -0.32 -2.64
CA GLY A 28 11.97 0.34 -2.85
C GLY A 28 11.90 1.38 -3.97
N THR A 29 13.06 1.98 -4.26
CA THR A 29 13.16 3.08 -5.23
C THR A 29 12.60 2.66 -6.58
N THR A 30 11.81 3.55 -7.18
CA THR A 30 11.22 3.33 -8.49
C THR A 30 11.79 4.34 -9.49
N GLU A 31 12.66 3.88 -10.37
CA GLU A 31 13.30 4.70 -11.40
C GLU A 31 12.45 4.76 -12.68
N ASP A 32 12.65 5.83 -13.48
CA ASP A 32 11.98 5.94 -14.77
C ASP A 32 12.65 5.08 -15.84
N ASP A 33 11.90 4.10 -16.37
CA ASP A 33 12.37 3.16 -17.39
C ASP A 33 12.97 3.87 -18.63
N GLN A 34 12.59 5.12 -18.91
CA GLN A 34 13.18 5.92 -19.99
C GLN A 34 14.68 6.17 -19.77
N LEU A 35 15.12 6.31 -18.52
CA LEU A 35 16.53 6.47 -18.15
C LEU A 35 17.35 5.19 -18.37
N MET A 36 16.69 4.03 -18.41
CA MET A 36 17.36 2.74 -18.65
C MET A 36 17.53 2.41 -20.14
N VAL A 37 16.75 3.03 -21.02
CA VAL A 37 16.68 2.68 -22.45
C VAL A 37 17.30 3.75 -23.36
N SER A 38 17.43 4.99 -22.87
CA SER A 38 17.93 6.12 -23.66
C SER A 38 19.35 6.51 -23.27
N ASP A 39 20.30 6.44 -24.22
CA ASP A 39 21.69 6.88 -24.02
C ASP A 39 21.87 8.41 -23.93
N THR A 40 20.82 9.19 -24.25
CA THR A 40 20.89 10.66 -24.35
C THR A 40 20.01 11.39 -23.34
N LEU A 41 19.13 10.68 -22.63
CA LEU A 41 18.24 11.25 -21.63
C LEU A 41 18.91 11.23 -20.26
N GLN A 42 18.93 12.35 -19.55
CA GLN A 42 19.44 12.43 -18.19
C GLN A 42 18.29 12.61 -17.19
N ALA A 43 18.52 12.21 -15.93
CA ALA A 43 17.54 12.40 -14.85
C ALA A 43 17.10 13.87 -14.68
N SER A 44 17.98 14.83 -14.98
CA SER A 44 17.68 16.27 -14.95
C SER A 44 16.66 16.72 -16.00
N ASP A 45 16.41 15.90 -17.02
CA ASP A 45 15.45 16.19 -18.08
C ASP A 45 14.04 15.73 -17.72
N LEU A 46 13.88 14.98 -16.60
CA LEU A 46 12.61 14.46 -16.12
C LEU A 46 12.08 15.25 -14.93
N VAL A 47 10.74 15.36 -14.85
CA VAL A 47 10.06 16.03 -13.74
C VAL A 47 10.16 15.21 -12.45
N VAL A 48 10.06 13.88 -12.57
CA VAL A 48 10.24 12.92 -11.48
C VAL A 48 11.07 11.76 -12.03
N PRO A 49 12.42 11.81 -11.92
CA PRO A 49 13.28 10.75 -12.45
C PRO A 49 13.25 9.48 -11.59
N GLU A 50 12.97 9.63 -10.30
CA GLU A 50 12.87 8.55 -9.32
C GLU A 50 11.79 8.85 -8.29
N ILE A 51 11.23 7.80 -7.70
CA ILE A 51 10.34 7.87 -6.54
C ILE A 51 11.08 7.24 -5.36
N ASP A 52 11.12 7.95 -4.24
CA ASP A 52 11.73 7.49 -3.00
C ASP A 52 11.05 6.21 -2.46
N PRO A 53 11.78 5.36 -1.71
CA PRO A 53 11.19 4.19 -1.07
C PRO A 53 10.03 4.55 -0.14
N ALA A 54 8.97 3.73 -0.16
CA ALA A 54 7.78 3.90 0.65
C ALA A 54 7.57 2.74 1.63
N VAL A 55 7.12 3.06 2.84
CA VAL A 55 6.80 2.09 3.90
C VAL A 55 5.37 2.25 4.37
N TYR A 56 4.60 1.17 4.33
CA TYR A 56 3.23 1.14 4.84
C TYR A 56 3.09 0.16 6.00
N LEU A 57 2.28 0.56 6.98
CA LEU A 57 1.77 -0.32 8.02
C LEU A 57 0.26 -0.34 7.97
N ASP A 58 -0.32 -1.53 7.82
CA ASP A 58 -1.75 -1.75 8.00
C ASP A 58 -1.99 -2.58 9.25
N LEU A 59 -2.98 -2.18 10.05
CA LEU A 59 -3.38 -2.86 11.28
C LEU A 59 -4.85 -3.27 11.18
N SER A 60 -5.17 -4.48 11.65
CA SER A 60 -6.57 -4.90 11.77
C SER A 60 -6.82 -5.80 12.97
N ALA A 61 -8.07 -5.83 13.40
CA ALA A 61 -8.61 -6.70 14.43
C ALA A 61 -9.86 -7.39 13.88
N SER A 62 -9.96 -8.71 14.07
CA SER A 62 -11.15 -9.50 13.77
C SER A 62 -11.62 -10.19 15.03
N TYR A 63 -12.93 -10.20 15.26
CA TYR A 63 -13.53 -10.89 16.38
C TYR A 63 -14.72 -11.75 15.92
N VAL A 64 -14.73 -13.02 16.34
CA VAL A 64 -15.85 -13.93 16.16
C VAL A 64 -16.82 -13.73 17.32
N PHE A 65 -17.95 -13.08 17.06
CA PHE A 65 -18.97 -12.81 18.08
C PHE A 65 -19.86 -14.03 18.36
N SER A 66 -20.08 -14.84 17.33
CA SER A 66 -20.76 -16.13 17.39
C SER A 66 -20.36 -16.96 16.17
N ASP A 67 -20.76 -18.23 16.13
CA ASP A 67 -20.52 -19.13 14.99
C ASP A 67 -21.02 -18.56 13.64
N ASN A 68 -22.04 -17.70 13.70
CA ASN A 68 -22.65 -17.08 12.54
C ASN A 68 -22.21 -15.62 12.31
N LEU A 69 -21.50 -14.96 13.24
CA LEU A 69 -21.17 -13.53 13.14
C LEU A 69 -19.68 -13.25 13.40
N ASN A 70 -19.01 -12.67 12.40
CA ASN A 70 -17.65 -12.14 12.52
C ASN A 70 -17.64 -10.65 12.19
N MET A 71 -16.90 -9.85 12.96
CA MET A 71 -16.61 -8.46 12.59
C MET A 71 -15.11 -8.24 12.45
N ASN A 72 -14.75 -7.37 11.50
CA ASN A 72 -13.39 -6.95 11.26
C ASN A 72 -13.31 -5.42 11.21
N PHE A 73 -12.32 -4.87 11.88
CA PHE A 73 -12.00 -3.45 11.91
C PHE A 73 -10.52 -3.29 11.56
N GLY A 74 -10.16 -2.22 10.85
CA GLY A 74 -8.75 -1.93 10.64
C GLY A 74 -8.48 -0.54 10.09
N ILE A 75 -7.19 -0.25 10.01
CA ILE A 75 -6.62 0.99 9.49
C ILE A 75 -5.53 0.60 8.49
N LYS A 76 -5.65 1.09 7.26
CA LYS A 76 -4.60 1.00 6.25
C LYS A 76 -3.79 2.28 6.22
N ASN A 77 -2.52 2.16 5.85
CA ASN A 77 -1.58 3.29 5.76
C ASN A 77 -1.53 4.09 7.08
N VAL A 78 -1.25 3.41 8.19
CA VAL A 78 -1.19 4.01 9.53
C VAL A 78 -0.15 5.13 9.62
N PHE A 79 0.91 5.06 8.81
CA PHE A 79 1.98 6.06 8.80
C PHE A 79 1.65 7.31 7.98
N ASP A 80 0.49 7.36 7.31
CA ASP A 80 0.11 8.48 6.44
C ASP A 80 1.14 8.73 5.33
N GLU A 81 1.62 7.66 4.73
CA GLU A 81 2.53 7.73 3.58
C GLU A 81 1.77 8.32 2.39
N GLU A 82 2.28 9.43 1.86
CA GLU A 82 1.65 10.16 0.75
C GLU A 82 2.23 9.74 -0.60
N PRO A 83 1.40 9.67 -1.66
CA PRO A 83 1.89 9.38 -2.99
C PRO A 83 2.80 10.50 -3.52
N THR A 84 3.90 10.14 -4.20
CA THR A 84 4.70 11.12 -4.95
C THR A 84 3.91 11.61 -6.17
N ALA A 85 3.74 12.93 -6.30
CA ALA A 85 3.01 13.54 -7.40
C ALA A 85 3.88 13.62 -8.69
N LEU A 86 3.43 12.99 -9.78
CA LEU A 86 4.24 12.81 -11.00
C LEU A 86 4.12 13.93 -12.06
N GLY A 87 3.44 15.05 -11.77
CA GLY A 87 3.37 16.19 -12.68
C GLY A 87 2.73 15.89 -14.05
N ASN A 88 3.40 16.29 -15.15
CA ASN A 88 2.86 16.28 -16.53
C ASN A 88 3.09 14.98 -17.34
N SER A 89 3.75 13.96 -16.78
CA SER A 89 3.93 12.64 -17.44
C SER A 89 2.69 11.74 -17.27
N GLN A 90 1.54 12.24 -17.73
CA GLN A 90 0.21 11.76 -17.34
C GLN A 90 -0.25 10.51 -18.11
N SER A 91 -0.40 9.40 -17.39
CA SER A 91 -1.27 8.27 -17.73
C SER A 91 -1.92 7.77 -16.44
N GLN A 92 -3.26 7.92 -16.34
CA GLN A 92 -4.14 7.53 -15.23
C GLN A 92 -3.76 8.06 -13.82
N ALA A 93 -4.42 9.15 -13.42
CA ALA A 93 -4.53 9.66 -12.04
C ALA A 93 -3.24 10.17 -11.34
N ASN A 94 -2.16 10.46 -12.07
CA ASN A 94 -0.98 11.19 -11.58
C ASN A 94 -0.22 10.53 -10.40
N THR A 95 -0.30 9.21 -10.29
CA THR A 95 0.49 8.35 -9.39
C THR A 95 0.53 6.93 -9.98
N PHE A 96 1.27 5.99 -9.38
CA PHE A 96 1.09 4.55 -9.58
C PHE A 96 0.14 3.99 -8.52
N PRO A 97 -1.20 4.13 -8.65
CA PRO A 97 -2.16 3.67 -7.64
C PRO A 97 -2.17 2.15 -7.46
N GLU A 98 -1.62 1.42 -8.42
CA GLU A 98 -1.42 -0.03 -8.32
C GLU A 98 -0.27 -0.40 -7.38
N THR A 99 0.66 0.53 -7.13
CA THR A 99 1.88 0.31 -6.33
C THR A 99 1.85 1.10 -5.03
N TYR A 100 1.40 2.37 -5.04
CA TYR A 100 1.39 3.28 -3.88
C TYR A 100 -0.05 3.61 -3.45
N ASP A 101 -0.28 3.79 -2.14
CA ASP A 101 -1.61 4.19 -1.67
C ASP A 101 -1.85 5.67 -1.99
N VAL A 102 -2.82 5.96 -2.87
CA VAL A 102 -3.15 7.34 -3.30
C VAL A 102 -3.99 8.16 -2.32
N ILE A 103 -4.35 7.57 -1.18
CA ILE A 103 -5.14 8.22 -0.13
C ILE A 103 -4.53 7.74 1.19
N GLY A 104 -4.32 8.67 2.13
CA GLY A 104 -3.75 8.47 3.47
C GLY A 104 -4.52 7.47 4.36
N PRO A 105 -4.47 7.60 5.70
CA PRO A 105 -5.01 6.63 6.62
C PRO A 105 -6.47 6.33 6.34
N ARG A 106 -6.77 5.05 6.09
CA ARG A 106 -8.13 4.60 5.76
C ARG A 106 -8.62 3.61 6.80
N VAL A 107 -9.65 4.01 7.52
CA VAL A 107 -10.36 3.16 8.48
C VAL A 107 -11.43 2.36 7.76
N PHE A 108 -11.58 1.09 8.13
CA PHE A 108 -12.65 0.25 7.63
C PHE A 108 -13.28 -0.59 8.74
N LEU A 109 -14.55 -0.91 8.56
CA LEU A 109 -15.34 -1.80 9.41
C LEU A 109 -16.17 -2.71 8.48
N SER A 110 -16.14 -4.01 8.76
CA SER A 110 -16.95 -5.00 8.04
C SER A 110 -17.54 -6.00 9.02
N ALA A 111 -18.73 -6.50 8.71
CA ALA A 111 -19.36 -7.61 9.41
C ALA A 111 -19.80 -8.66 8.39
N SER A 112 -19.60 -9.93 8.73
CA SER A 112 -20.01 -11.08 7.93
C SER A 112 -20.93 -11.95 8.77
N TYR A 113 -22.11 -12.24 8.23
CA TYR A 113 -23.09 -13.12 8.86
C TYR A 113 -23.42 -14.32 7.96
N THR A 114 -23.41 -15.53 8.50
CA THR A 114 -23.76 -16.76 7.77
C THR A 114 -25.13 -17.25 8.23
N PHE A 115 -26.06 -17.42 7.28
CA PHE A 115 -27.40 -17.97 7.52
C PHE A 115 -27.42 -19.49 7.33
N ASP A 116 -28.27 -20.16 8.11
CA ASP A 116 -28.58 -21.58 7.96
C ASP A 116 -29.68 -21.85 6.93
#